data_AF-A0A0F9W830-F1
#
_entry.id   AF-A0A0F9W830-F1
#
_cell.length_a   1.000
_cell.length_b   1.000
_cell.length_c   1.000
_cell.angle_alpha   90.00
_cell.angle_beta   90.00
_cell.angle_gamma   90.00
#
_symmetry.space_group_name_H-M   'P 1'
#
loop_
_entity.id
_entity.type
_entity.pdbx_description
1 polymer ?
#
loop_
_entity_poly.entity_id
_entity_poly.type
_entity_poly.pdbx_seq_one_letter_code
_entity_poly.pdbx_strand_id
1 'polypeptide(L)'
;MVYATYEAVAEAATTLLSQDKEPTLNDIRDVLGGGSLNTIAKHLRTFREGRGEAEARLPPTFVNEFSVAAAAENLLLGGKKPTIEAVRKELGTGSKRTISPLLEKWHARTNRAAKRAALEVPKELRESSTQLIGRLWCLALEHVRDRDEATRRSLGYAERDLKEARRAHNKFVKDTEREIGLRDAYIADLEKRLEMKEKT
;
A
#
# COMPACT_ATOMS: atom_id res chain seq x y z
N MET A 1 -13.22 45.24 5.81
CA MET A 1 -13.46 44.33 4.67
C MET A 1 -13.23 42.93 5.21
N VAL A 2 -14.31 42.17 5.46
CA VAL A 2 -14.19 40.85 6.11
C VAL A 2 -13.68 39.86 5.07
N TYR A 3 -12.51 39.27 5.31
CA TYR A 3 -11.95 38.25 4.43
C TYR A 3 -12.55 36.89 4.81
N ALA A 4 -13.23 36.24 3.86
CA ALA A 4 -13.70 34.88 4.05
C ALA A 4 -12.51 33.91 4.02
N THR A 5 -11.91 33.64 5.18
CA THR A 5 -10.85 32.66 5.34
C THR A 5 -11.41 31.23 5.30
N TYR A 6 -10.54 30.24 5.07
CA TYR A 6 -10.94 28.84 5.11
C TYR A 6 -11.57 28.45 6.45
N GLU A 7 -10.96 28.88 7.55
CA GLU A 7 -11.39 28.56 8.92
C GLU A 7 -12.79 29.10 9.21
N ALA A 8 -13.06 30.36 8.85
CA ALA A 8 -14.37 30.97 9.03
C ALA A 8 -15.46 30.26 8.20
N VAL A 9 -15.15 29.88 6.96
CA VAL A 9 -16.07 29.12 6.09
C VAL A 9 -16.32 27.72 6.65
N ALA A 10 -15.29 27.06 7.20
CA ALA A 10 -15.41 25.74 7.80
C ALA A 10 -16.25 25.77 9.09
N GLU A 11 -16.07 26.77 9.94
CA GLU A 11 -16.87 26.97 11.15
C GLU A 11 -18.34 27.20 10.80
N ALA A 12 -18.63 28.17 9.91
CA ALA A 12 -19.98 28.46 9.46
C ALA A 12 -20.66 27.24 8.82
N ALA A 13 -19.93 26.49 8.00
CA ALA A 13 -20.45 25.26 7.39
C ALA A 13 -20.73 24.18 8.45
N THR A 14 -19.89 24.06 9.48
CA THR A 14 -20.10 23.12 10.59
C THR A 14 -21.32 23.49 11.43
N THR A 15 -21.54 24.78 11.69
CA THR A 15 -22.73 25.28 12.39
C THR A 15 -24.02 24.97 11.62
N LEU A 16 -24.05 25.20 10.30
CA LEU A 16 -25.23 24.92 9.49
C LEU A 16 -25.59 23.42 9.49
N LEU A 17 -24.58 22.56 9.45
CA LEU A 17 -24.79 21.10 9.51
C LEU A 17 -25.32 20.64 10.88
N SER A 18 -24.89 21.28 11.97
CA SER A 18 -25.44 21.00 13.31
C SER A 18 -26.94 21.31 13.41
N GLN A 19 -27.46 22.11 12.48
CA GLN A 19 -28.88 22.47 12.36
C GLN A 19 -29.61 21.67 11.27
N ASP A 20 -29.02 20.57 10.79
CA ASP A 20 -29.55 19.74 9.71
C ASP A 20 -29.80 20.51 8.39
N LYS A 21 -29.03 21.59 8.17
CA LYS A 21 -29.08 22.38 6.94
C LYS A 21 -27.81 22.14 6.11
N GLU A 22 -28.00 21.88 4.81
CA GLU A 22 -26.87 21.82 3.90
C GLU A 22 -26.23 23.20 3.74
N PRO A 23 -24.90 23.34 3.95
CA PRO A 23 -24.25 24.63 3.86
C PRO A 23 -24.16 25.08 2.39
N THR A 24 -25.01 26.04 2.00
CA THR A 24 -24.96 26.70 0.69
C THR A 24 -24.08 27.95 0.71
N LEU A 25 -23.70 28.47 -0.46
CA LEU A 25 -22.85 29.66 -0.57
C LEU A 25 -23.49 30.90 0.07
N ASN A 26 -24.81 31.04 -0.08
CA ASN A 26 -25.56 32.17 0.47
C ASN A 26 -25.70 32.04 1.99
N ASP A 27 -26.02 30.85 2.49
CA ASP A 27 -26.14 30.61 3.94
C ASP A 27 -24.82 30.89 4.67
N ILE A 28 -23.69 30.48 4.08
CA ILE A 28 -22.37 30.77 4.67
C ILE A 28 -22.06 32.27 4.62
N ARG A 29 -22.40 32.96 3.53
CA ARG A 29 -22.20 34.41 3.43
C ARG A 29 -23.04 35.16 4.46
N ASP A 30 -24.27 34.71 4.69
CA ASP A 30 -25.20 35.31 5.64
C ASP A 30 -24.71 35.10 7.08
N VAL A 31 -24.16 33.93 7.39
CA VAL A 31 -23.52 33.64 8.69
C VAL A 31 -22.24 34.47 8.91
N LEU A 32 -21.42 34.66 7.87
CA LEU A 32 -20.18 35.42 7.95
C LEU A 32 -20.37 36.95 7.88
N GLY A 33 -21.59 37.42 7.59
CA GLY A 33 -21.90 38.85 7.44
C GLY A 33 -21.24 39.52 6.23
N GLY A 34 -20.73 38.75 5.27
CA GLY A 34 -20.07 39.25 4.06
C GLY A 34 -18.91 38.39 3.55
N GLY A 35 -18.44 38.69 2.35
CA GLY A 35 -17.32 37.99 1.71
C GLY A 35 -17.56 37.71 0.23
N SER A 36 -16.49 37.43 -0.51
CA SER A 36 -16.56 37.05 -1.92
C SER A 36 -17.14 35.63 -2.06
N LEU A 37 -18.24 35.49 -2.81
CA LEU A 37 -18.86 34.19 -3.10
C LEU A 37 -17.90 33.20 -3.77
N ASN A 38 -16.96 33.70 -4.59
CA ASN A 38 -15.93 32.86 -5.21
C ASN A 38 -14.95 32.31 -4.19
N THR A 39 -14.57 33.12 -3.20
CA THR A 39 -13.66 32.69 -2.12
C THR A 39 -14.34 31.69 -1.20
N ILE A 40 -15.61 31.95 -0.84
CA ILE A 40 -16.44 31.02 -0.08
C ILE A 40 -16.61 29.69 -0.84
N ALA A 41 -16.87 29.75 -2.16
CA ALA A 41 -17.03 28.55 -2.99
C ALA A 41 -15.76 27.70 -3.04
N LYS A 42 -14.59 28.33 -3.11
CA LYS A 42 -13.30 27.63 -3.07
C LYS A 42 -13.11 26.92 -1.73
N HIS A 43 -13.30 27.63 -0.62
CA HIS A 43 -13.09 27.06 0.72
C HIS A 43 -14.15 26.00 1.10
N LEU A 44 -15.41 26.20 0.70
CA LEU A 44 -16.48 25.22 0.90
C LEU A 44 -16.23 23.92 0.12
N ARG A 45 -15.64 24.02 -1.08
CA ARG A 45 -15.22 22.84 -1.85
C ARG A 45 -14.16 22.05 -1.10
N THR A 46 -13.08 22.72 -0.67
CA THR A 46 -11.99 22.09 0.10
C THR A 46 -12.48 21.47 1.41
N PHE A 47 -13.41 22.14 2.10
CA PHE A 47 -14.05 21.61 3.31
C PHE A 47 -14.87 20.33 3.03
N ARG A 48 -15.60 20.28 1.92
CA ARG A 48 -16.38 19.09 1.51
C ARG A 48 -15.48 17.93 1.08
N GLU A 49 -14.40 18.20 0.37
CA GLU A 49 -13.40 17.21 -0.04
C GLU A 49 -12.74 16.55 1.17
N GLY A 50 -12.25 17.36 2.13
CA GLY A 50 -11.65 16.84 3.37
C GLY A 50 -12.65 16.10 4.26
N ARG A 51 -13.93 16.47 4.24
CA ARG A 51 -14.97 15.71 4.93
C ARG A 51 -15.30 14.41 4.22
N GLY A 52 -15.36 14.36 2.89
CA GLY A 52 -15.55 13.11 2.15
C GLY A 52 -14.49 12.06 2.53
N GLU A 53 -13.26 12.52 2.74
CA GLU A 53 -12.15 11.68 3.21
C GLU A 53 -12.24 11.31 4.70
N ALA A 54 -12.68 12.23 5.56
CA ALA A 54 -12.84 11.98 7.01
C ALA A 54 -14.10 11.14 7.35
N GLU A 55 -15.19 11.35 6.62
CA GLU A 55 -16.47 10.62 6.71
C GLU A 55 -16.33 9.22 6.11
N ALA A 56 -15.45 9.02 5.12
CA ALA A 56 -15.01 7.70 4.70
C ALA A 56 -14.20 6.94 5.77
N ARG A 57 -13.63 7.65 6.75
CA ARG A 57 -12.80 7.09 7.84
C ARG A 57 -13.58 6.81 9.13
N LEU A 58 -14.80 7.34 9.28
CA LEU A 58 -15.66 7.13 10.46
C LEU A 58 -16.84 6.20 10.12
N PRO A 59 -17.23 5.30 11.04
CA PRO A 59 -18.45 4.53 10.86
C PRO A 59 -19.66 5.48 10.83
N PRO A 60 -20.54 5.36 9.84
CA PRO A 60 -21.64 6.31 9.65
C PRO A 60 -22.65 6.18 10.80
N THR A 61 -22.86 7.27 11.54
CA THR A 61 -23.93 7.39 12.54
C THR A 61 -25.32 7.38 11.90
N PHE A 62 -25.42 7.63 10.59
CA PHE A 62 -26.65 7.61 9.81
C PHE A 62 -26.49 6.82 8.51
N VAL A 63 -27.47 5.97 8.17
CA VAL A 63 -27.43 5.17 6.94
C VAL A 63 -27.76 6.05 5.73
N ASN A 64 -26.80 6.16 4.81
CA ASN A 64 -26.88 6.95 3.59
C ASN A 64 -26.52 6.09 2.36
N GLU A 65 -26.68 6.64 1.15
CA GLU A 65 -26.44 5.90 -0.10
C GLU A 65 -24.97 5.44 -0.23
N PHE A 66 -24.03 6.27 0.21
CA PHE A 66 -22.60 5.98 0.14
C PHE A 66 -22.21 4.82 1.07
N SER A 67 -22.71 4.80 2.31
CA SER A 67 -22.40 3.73 3.26
C SER A 67 -23.02 2.40 2.83
N VAL A 68 -24.25 2.40 2.30
CA VAL A 68 -24.88 1.20 1.73
C VAL A 68 -24.11 0.70 0.51
N ALA A 69 -23.64 1.60 -0.36
CA ALA A 69 -22.83 1.22 -1.52
C ALA A 69 -21.48 0.62 -1.12
N ALA A 70 -20.76 1.25 -0.19
CA ALA A 70 -19.48 0.75 0.31
C ALA A 70 -19.62 -0.61 1.00
N ALA A 71 -20.66 -0.79 1.83
CA ALA A 71 -20.96 -2.08 2.45
C ALA A 71 -21.31 -3.15 1.40
N ALA A 72 -22.09 -2.81 0.38
CA ALA A 72 -22.45 -3.74 -0.69
C ALA A 72 -21.23 -4.14 -1.55
N GLU A 73 -20.32 -3.21 -1.83
CA GLU A 73 -19.07 -3.45 -2.55
C GLU A 73 -18.11 -4.34 -1.74
N ASN A 74 -17.95 -4.09 -0.44
CA ASN A 74 -17.15 -4.94 0.45
C ASN A 74 -17.69 -6.38 0.51
N LEU A 75 -19.03 -6.54 0.54
CA LEU A 75 -19.64 -7.87 0.50
C LEU A 75 -19.34 -8.59 -0.82
N LEU A 76 -19.39 -7.89 -1.95
CA LEU A 76 -19.04 -8.46 -3.26
C LEU A 76 -17.56 -8.87 -3.34
N LEU A 77 -16.65 -8.03 -2.85
CA LEU A 77 -15.22 -8.36 -2.77
C LEU A 77 -14.96 -9.61 -1.93
N GLY A 78 -15.76 -9.80 -0.87
CA GLY A 78 -15.76 -11.01 -0.04
C GLY A 78 -16.52 -12.20 -0.62
N GLY A 79 -17.00 -12.12 -1.87
CA GLY A 79 -17.76 -13.19 -2.55
C GLY A 79 -19.18 -13.42 -1.99
N LYS A 80 -19.70 -12.51 -1.17
CA LYS A 80 -21.04 -12.60 -0.56
C LYS A 80 -22.04 -11.74 -1.33
N LYS A 81 -23.28 -12.20 -1.43
CA LYS A 81 -24.35 -11.43 -2.08
C LYS A 81 -24.78 -10.26 -1.18
N PRO A 82 -24.82 -9.02 -1.69
CA PRO A 82 -25.27 -7.85 -0.91
C PRO A 82 -26.79 -7.89 -0.73
N THR A 83 -27.22 -8.53 0.35
CA THR A 83 -28.61 -8.57 0.83
C THR A 83 -28.84 -7.53 1.92
N ILE A 84 -30.10 -7.15 2.18
CA ILE A 84 -30.45 -6.17 3.22
C ILE A 84 -29.88 -6.58 4.59
N GLU A 85 -29.97 -7.86 4.95
CA GLU A 85 -29.43 -8.36 6.22
C GLU A 85 -27.90 -8.33 6.26
N ALA A 86 -27.22 -8.69 5.15
CA ALA A 86 -25.77 -8.68 5.08
C ALA A 86 -25.21 -7.25 5.14
N VAL A 87 -25.83 -6.32 4.43
CA VAL A 87 -25.46 -4.89 4.45
C VAL A 87 -25.71 -4.30 5.83
N ARG A 88 -26.85 -4.62 6.47
CA ARG A 88 -27.11 -4.16 7.85
C ARG A 88 -26.09 -4.71 8.84
N LYS A 89 -25.69 -5.99 8.69
CA LYS A 89 -24.66 -6.61 9.53
C LYS A 89 -23.31 -5.92 9.37
N GLU A 90 -22.95 -5.56 8.14
CA GLU A 90 -21.72 -4.84 7.81
C GLU A 90 -21.73 -3.41 8.39
N LEU A 91 -22.86 -2.71 8.28
CA LEU A 91 -23.01 -1.33 8.77
C LEU A 91 -23.18 -1.23 10.29
N GLY A 92 -23.65 -2.29 10.96
CA GLY A 92 -23.92 -2.31 12.39
C GLY A 92 -25.08 -1.42 12.86
N THR A 93 -25.72 -0.66 11.96
CA THR A 93 -26.83 0.25 12.23
C THR A 93 -27.78 0.34 11.03
N GLY A 94 -28.95 0.95 11.24
CA GLY A 94 -29.96 1.19 10.20
C GLY A 94 -31.14 0.22 10.19
N SER A 95 -32.33 0.79 9.97
CA SER A 95 -33.54 -0.01 9.80
C SER A 95 -33.60 -0.64 8.40
N LYS A 96 -34.24 -1.81 8.29
CA LYS A 96 -34.48 -2.48 6.99
C LYS A 96 -35.26 -1.56 6.03
N ARG A 97 -36.15 -0.72 6.56
CA ARG A 97 -36.95 0.24 5.80
C ARG A 97 -36.10 1.35 5.18
N THR A 98 -34.97 1.70 5.81
CA THR A 98 -34.01 2.69 5.31
C THR A 98 -33.02 2.06 4.33
N ILE A 99 -32.52 0.85 4.62
CA ILE A 99 -31.50 0.17 3.79
C ILE A 99 -32.10 -0.34 2.47
N SER A 100 -33.33 -0.87 2.51
CA SER A 100 -33.99 -1.44 1.33
C SER A 100 -34.00 -0.51 0.09
N PRO A 101 -34.55 0.72 0.16
CA PRO A 101 -34.59 1.60 -1.01
C PRO A 101 -33.19 2.05 -1.49
N LEU A 102 -32.22 2.16 -0.58
CA LEU A 102 -30.84 2.54 -0.93
C LEU A 102 -30.11 1.40 -1.63
N LEU A 103 -30.30 0.17 -1.16
CA LEU A 103 -29.70 -1.02 -1.75
C LEU A 103 -30.29 -1.31 -3.13
N GLU A 104 -31.61 -1.13 -3.32
CA GLU A 104 -32.26 -1.25 -4.63
C GLU A 104 -31.75 -0.22 -5.63
N LYS A 105 -31.57 1.05 -5.20
CA LYS A 105 -30.95 2.08 -6.04
C LYS A 105 -29.53 1.70 -6.46
N TRP A 106 -28.73 1.18 -5.53
CA TRP A 106 -27.39 0.69 -5.83
C TRP A 106 -27.43 -0.47 -6.82
N HIS A 107 -28.26 -1.49 -6.60
CA HIS A 107 -28.44 -2.62 -7.52
C HIS A 107 -28.84 -2.16 -8.93
N ALA A 108 -29.77 -1.22 -9.03
CA ALA A 108 -30.19 -0.65 -10.32
C ALA A 108 -29.04 0.08 -11.02
N ARG A 109 -28.24 0.86 -10.29
CA ARG A 109 -27.07 1.57 -10.82
C ARG A 109 -26.00 0.59 -11.31
N THR A 110 -25.68 -0.42 -10.50
CA THR A 110 -24.68 -1.45 -10.80
C THR A 110 -25.13 -2.31 -11.98
N ASN A 111 -26.39 -2.74 -12.03
CA ASN A 111 -26.93 -3.51 -13.16
C ASN A 111 -26.99 -2.70 -14.45
N ARG A 112 -27.28 -1.39 -14.40
CA ARG A 112 -27.22 -0.53 -15.58
C ARG A 112 -25.79 -0.35 -16.08
N ALA A 113 -24.83 -0.16 -15.18
CA ALA A 113 -23.41 -0.09 -15.52
C ALA A 113 -22.93 -1.42 -16.13
N ALA A 114 -23.29 -2.54 -15.51
CA ALA A 114 -22.98 -3.88 -16.00
C ALA A 114 -23.63 -4.14 -17.38
N LYS A 115 -24.89 -3.77 -17.60
CA LYS A 115 -25.55 -3.87 -18.91
C LYS A 115 -24.91 -3.01 -19.98
N ARG A 116 -24.45 -1.80 -19.64
CA ARG A 116 -23.68 -0.94 -20.56
C ARG A 116 -22.32 -1.54 -20.89
N ALA A 117 -21.64 -2.13 -19.91
CA ALA A 117 -20.38 -2.84 -20.12
C ALA A 117 -20.57 -4.18 -20.87
N ALA A 118 -21.74 -4.79 -20.74
CA ALA A 118 -22.13 -6.04 -21.41
C ALA A 118 -22.69 -5.83 -22.82
N LEU A 119 -22.87 -4.57 -23.28
CA LEU A 119 -22.97 -4.31 -24.72
C LEU A 119 -21.72 -4.92 -25.35
N GLU A 120 -21.93 -5.88 -26.26
CA GLU A 120 -20.88 -6.79 -26.68
C GLU A 120 -19.63 -6.04 -27.12
N VAL A 121 -18.58 -6.09 -26.28
CA VAL A 121 -17.25 -5.65 -26.68
C VAL A 121 -16.92 -6.39 -27.99
N PRO A 122 -16.59 -5.71 -29.09
CA PRO A 122 -16.28 -6.37 -30.35
C PRO A 122 -15.24 -7.47 -30.15
N LYS A 123 -15.42 -8.60 -30.83
CA LYS A 123 -14.55 -9.78 -30.66
C LYS A 123 -13.08 -9.41 -30.91
N GLU A 124 -12.86 -8.55 -31.90
CA GLU A 124 -11.56 -8.03 -32.32
C GLU A 124 -10.88 -7.26 -31.19
N LEU A 125 -11.63 -6.49 -30.41
CA LEU A 125 -11.11 -5.73 -29.28
C LEU A 125 -10.76 -6.66 -28.10
N ARG A 126 -11.54 -7.72 -27.87
CA ARG A 126 -11.23 -8.75 -26.86
C ARG A 126 -9.99 -9.57 -27.22
N GLU A 127 -9.84 -9.92 -28.49
CA GLU A 127 -8.67 -10.64 -29.00
C GLU A 127 -7.43 -9.74 -28.90
N SER A 128 -7.54 -8.47 -29.33
CA SER A 128 -6.46 -7.48 -29.22
C SER A 128 -6.02 -7.22 -27.78
N SER A 129 -6.97 -7.12 -26.85
CA SER A 129 -6.64 -6.91 -25.43
C SER A 129 -5.96 -8.13 -24.81
N THR A 130 -6.41 -9.34 -25.17
CA THR A 130 -5.79 -10.59 -24.72
C THR A 130 -4.36 -10.72 -25.23
N GLN A 131 -4.12 -10.37 -26.50
CA GLN A 131 -2.77 -10.33 -27.07
C GLN A 131 -1.88 -9.30 -26.38
N LEU A 132 -2.40 -8.11 -26.08
CA LEU A 132 -1.66 -7.06 -25.38
C LEU A 132 -1.26 -7.50 -23.97
N ILE A 133 -2.20 -8.11 -23.22
CA ILE A 133 -1.94 -8.65 -21.87
C ILE A 133 -0.88 -9.75 -21.94
N GLY A 134 -0.97 -10.65 -22.92
CA GLY A 134 0.03 -11.69 -23.13
C GLY A 134 1.43 -11.12 -23.38
N ARG A 135 1.54 -10.09 -24.24
CA ARG A 135 2.81 -9.41 -24.50
C ARG A 135 3.36 -8.71 -23.27
N LEU A 136 2.51 -8.00 -22.52
CA LEU A 136 2.90 -7.34 -21.28
C LEU A 136 3.41 -8.34 -20.24
N TRP A 137 2.74 -9.49 -20.14
CA TRP A 137 3.15 -10.58 -19.27
C TRP A 137 4.51 -11.16 -19.66
N CYS A 138 4.73 -11.43 -20.95
CA CYS A 138 6.03 -11.88 -21.45
C CYS A 138 7.15 -10.89 -21.13
N LEU A 139 6.93 -9.59 -21.39
CA LEU A 139 7.90 -8.54 -21.11
C LEU A 139 8.20 -8.45 -19.60
N ALA A 140 7.17 -8.53 -18.75
CA ALA A 140 7.35 -8.53 -17.31
C ALA A 140 8.18 -9.75 -16.83
N LEU A 141 7.90 -10.94 -17.36
CA LEU A 141 8.66 -12.15 -17.03
C LEU A 141 10.11 -12.08 -17.51
N GLU A 142 10.36 -11.53 -18.69
CA GLU A 142 11.71 -11.29 -19.21
C GLU A 142 12.48 -10.36 -18.27
N HIS A 143 11.85 -9.26 -17.84
CA HIS A 143 12.48 -8.31 -16.94
C HIS A 143 12.82 -8.89 -15.56
N VAL A 144 11.99 -9.81 -15.06
CA VAL A 144 12.28 -10.56 -13.82
C VAL A 144 13.42 -11.56 -14.04
N ARG A 145 13.42 -12.28 -15.17
CA ARG A 145 14.48 -13.24 -15.51
C ARG A 145 15.84 -12.58 -15.62
N ASP A 146 15.94 -11.43 -16.29
CA ASP A 146 17.19 -10.69 -16.44
C ASP A 146 17.78 -10.27 -15.09
N ARG A 147 16.93 -9.80 -14.17
CA ARG A 147 17.35 -9.44 -12.80
C ARG A 147 17.78 -10.64 -11.98
N ASP A 148 17.08 -11.76 -12.10
CA ASP A 148 17.45 -13.01 -11.40
C ASP A 148 18.78 -13.55 -11.93
N GLU A 149 19.01 -13.51 -13.25
CA GLU A 149 20.25 -13.97 -13.84
C GLU A 149 21.45 -13.10 -13.46
N ALA A 150 21.29 -11.77 -13.46
CA ALA A 150 22.34 -10.86 -12.99
C ALA A 150 22.70 -11.11 -11.53
N THR A 151 21.70 -11.33 -10.68
CA THR A 151 21.89 -11.65 -9.26
C THR A 151 22.65 -12.97 -9.09
N ARG A 152 22.22 -14.03 -9.79
CA ARG A 152 22.89 -15.34 -9.78
C ARG A 152 24.34 -15.25 -10.26
N ARG A 153 24.62 -14.48 -11.31
CA ARG A 153 25.99 -14.25 -11.79
C ARG A 153 26.84 -13.58 -10.71
N SER A 154 26.32 -12.54 -10.03
CA SER A 154 27.05 -11.85 -8.95
C SER A 154 27.37 -12.77 -7.77
N LEU A 155 26.41 -13.60 -7.34
CA LEU A 155 26.61 -14.60 -6.29
C LEU A 155 27.67 -15.61 -6.70
N GLY A 156 27.62 -16.09 -7.95
CA GLY A 156 28.63 -17.03 -8.47
C GLY A 156 30.04 -16.45 -8.60
N TYR A 157 30.20 -15.12 -8.72
CA TYR A 157 31.51 -14.47 -8.63
C TYR A 157 31.96 -14.37 -7.16
N ALA A 158 31.09 -13.88 -6.27
CA ALA A 158 31.39 -13.76 -4.85
C ALA A 158 31.76 -15.12 -4.20
N GLU A 159 31.07 -16.20 -4.57
CA GLU A 159 31.39 -17.56 -4.11
C GLU A 159 32.78 -18.02 -4.57
N ARG A 160 33.17 -17.69 -5.80
CA ARG A 160 34.50 -18.01 -6.33
C ARG A 160 35.59 -17.24 -5.59
N ASP A 161 35.39 -15.94 -5.40
CA ASP A 161 36.34 -15.08 -4.67
C ASP A 161 36.50 -15.55 -3.22
N LEU A 162 35.41 -15.88 -2.54
CA LEU A 162 35.44 -16.40 -1.18
C LEU A 162 36.17 -17.75 -1.12
N LYS A 163 35.97 -18.62 -2.11
CA LYS A 163 36.66 -19.92 -2.19
C LYS A 163 38.17 -19.73 -2.42
N GLU A 164 38.56 -18.78 -3.25
CA GLU A 164 39.96 -18.44 -3.49
C GLU A 164 40.61 -17.80 -2.26
N ALA A 165 39.96 -16.83 -1.63
CA ALA A 165 40.40 -16.23 -0.38
C ALA A 165 40.56 -17.28 0.72
N ARG A 166 39.60 -18.22 0.84
CA ARG A 166 39.69 -19.32 1.81
C ARG A 166 40.85 -20.26 1.52
N ARG A 167 41.13 -20.56 0.24
CA ARG A 167 42.28 -21.37 -0.15
C ARG A 167 43.60 -20.67 0.19
N ALA A 168 43.72 -19.38 -0.12
CA ALA A 168 44.89 -18.58 0.21
C ALA A 168 45.12 -18.51 1.73
N HIS A 169 44.06 -18.25 2.49
CA HIS A 169 44.12 -18.24 3.95
C HIS A 169 44.53 -19.61 4.52
N ASN A 170 43.91 -20.70 4.07
CA ASN A 170 44.28 -22.05 4.51
C ASN A 170 45.74 -22.39 4.16
N LYS A 171 46.26 -21.91 3.03
CA LYS A 171 47.68 -22.07 2.69
C LYS A 171 48.57 -21.31 3.66
N PHE A 172 48.25 -20.04 3.94
CA PHE A 172 48.98 -19.22 4.90
C PHE A 172 49.00 -19.83 6.30
N VAL A 173 47.86 -20.33 6.77
CA VAL A 173 47.76 -21.05 8.05
C VAL A 173 48.70 -22.25 8.06
N LYS A 174 48.68 -23.10 7.03
CA LYS A 174 49.58 -24.26 6.94
C LYS A 174 51.05 -23.89 6.91
N ASP A 175 51.41 -22.83 6.20
CA ASP A 175 52.80 -22.37 6.12
C ASP A 175 53.26 -21.82 7.47
N THR A 176 52.38 -21.13 8.20
CA THR A 176 52.65 -20.64 9.56
C THR A 176 52.77 -21.79 10.57
N GLU A 177 51.89 -22.78 10.50
CA GLU A 177 51.95 -24.00 11.34
C GLU A 177 53.27 -24.76 11.13
N ARG A 178 53.76 -24.84 9.88
CA ARG A 178 55.08 -25.43 9.59
C ARG A 178 56.20 -24.63 10.24
N GLU A 179 56.17 -23.30 10.14
CA GLU A 179 57.22 -22.47 10.72
C GLU A 179 57.24 -22.57 12.25
N ILE A 180 56.07 -22.57 12.89
CA ILE A 180 55.95 -22.82 14.34
C ILE A 180 56.56 -24.18 14.70
N GLY A 181 56.19 -25.25 13.98
CA GLY A 181 56.75 -26.58 14.23
C GLY A 181 58.27 -26.67 14.08
N LEU A 182 58.85 -25.93 13.12
CA LEU A 182 60.31 -25.83 12.98
C LEU A 182 60.96 -25.08 14.14
N ARG A 183 60.35 -23.98 14.60
CA ARG A 183 60.84 -23.20 15.74
C ARG A 183 60.78 -24.01 17.04
N ASP A 184 59.69 -24.74 17.27
CA ASP A 184 59.54 -25.58 18.45
C ASP A 184 60.59 -26.70 18.49
N ALA A 185 60.86 -27.33 17.34
CA ALA A 185 61.92 -28.34 17.22
C ALA A 185 63.31 -27.77 17.50
N TYR A 186 63.58 -26.54 17.06
CA TYR A 186 64.85 -25.85 17.31
C TYR A 186 65.01 -25.47 18.79
N ILE A 187 63.97 -24.96 19.44
CA ILE A 187 63.97 -24.66 20.88
C ILE A 187 64.26 -25.93 21.68
N ALA A 188 63.59 -27.05 21.36
CA ALA A 188 63.81 -28.32 22.04
C ALA A 188 65.26 -28.84 21.89
N ASP A 189 65.91 -28.60 20.74
CA ASP A 189 67.34 -28.93 20.57
C ASP A 189 68.25 -28.03 21.42
N LEU A 190 67.96 -26.73 21.48
CA LEU A 190 68.71 -25.80 22.33
C LEU A 190 68.59 -26.15 23.82
N GLU A 191 67.39 -26.48 24.28
CA GLU A 191 67.14 -26.93 25.66
C GLU A 191 67.97 -28.18 26.00
N LYS A 192 67.97 -29.19 25.12
CA LYS A 192 68.81 -30.38 25.30
C LYS A 192 70.31 -30.06 25.39
N ARG A 193 70.80 -29.15 24.54
CA ARG A 193 72.21 -28.73 24.57
C ARG A 193 72.57 -27.99 25.85
N LEU A 194 71.64 -27.19 26.41
CA LEU A 194 71.83 -26.53 27.69
C LEU A 194 71.90 -27.55 28.83
N GLU A 195 70.95 -28.49 28.90
CA GLU A 195 70.97 -29.56 29.92
C GLU A 195 72.25 -30.39 29.88
N MET A 196 72.80 -30.66 28.70
CA MET A 196 74.07 -31.37 28.53
C MET A 196 75.26 -30.58 29.08
N LYS A 197 75.26 -29.25 28.88
CA LYS A 197 76.31 -28.37 29.41
C LYS A 197 76.24 -28.19 30.92
N GLU A 198 75.03 -28.19 31.49
CA GLU A 198 74.86 -28.06 32.96
C GLU A 198 75.26 -29.34 33.72
N LYS A 199 75.28 -30.50 33.05
CA LYS A 199 75.69 -31.79 33.63
C LYS A 199 77.19 -32.10 33.47
N THR A 200 77.94 -31.27 32.75
CA THR A 200 79.39 -31.45 32.50
C THR A 200 80.18 -30.50 33.38
#